data_AF-A0A1H1X4Q2-F1
#
_entry.id   AF-A0A1H1X4Q2-F1
#
_cell.length_a   1.000
_cell.length_b   1.000
_cell.length_c   1.000
_cell.angle_alpha   90.00
_cell.angle_beta   90.00
_cell.angle_gamma   90.00
#
_symmetry.space_group_name_H-M   'P 1'
#
loop_
_entity.id
_entity.type
_entity.pdbx_description
1 polymer ?
#
loop_
_entity_poly.entity_id
_entity_poly.type
_entity_poly.pdbx_seq_one_letter_code
_entity_poly.pdbx_strand_id
1 'polypeptide(L)'
;MPARPLLRPASLRAARSALRPATPLLLLLLVLTTACGGSGDDAPAAPRSSASASPEATRELRAGTCWGDQQLPQALGEEGFTAWSEKYAGGDADLAESMRDDAALTDEVDCDRAHALELYDVVELPAALDRRVTSYADLLDQDSALHDRVRDQVNDRCLAGSTYGRAQRRAGDLPVQLGPSLAPDSGLHLAWDPFPADLWEQGQRKFVCTFEQDEPGTLAFADLATRRTPVGARVCLDTPGRSVACRQPHQGEEIGEMILNTAVARGDVQGERAVRTGTDGRYVALSDAEYARLDRVCQTLYRTVSTGREDIVGRAYPGAVDQWPNDQGVYVASCFAVDGLDPLRKVRGTVFDRG
;
A
#
# COMPACT_ATOMS: atom_id res chain seq x y z
N MET A 1 -31.10 1.15 11.58
CA MET A 1 -30.20 1.63 10.50
C MET A 1 -29.66 0.42 9.75
N PRO A 2 -29.78 0.32 8.41
CA PRO A 2 -29.21 -0.80 7.67
C PRO A 2 -27.68 -0.69 7.67
N ALA A 3 -27.01 -1.84 7.77
CA ALA A 3 -25.56 -1.98 7.81
C ALA A 3 -24.89 -1.30 6.61
N ARG A 4 -23.82 -0.55 6.86
CA ARG A 4 -23.03 0.17 5.87
C ARG A 4 -22.20 -0.82 5.05
N PRO A 5 -22.04 -0.63 3.72
CA PRO A 5 -21.00 -1.33 2.98
C PRO A 5 -19.63 -0.85 3.45
N LEU A 6 -18.73 -1.83 3.58
CA LEU A 6 -17.46 -1.78 4.29
C LEU A 6 -16.41 -0.99 3.49
N LEU A 7 -15.70 -0.06 4.15
CA LEU A 7 -14.45 0.51 3.64
C LEU A 7 -13.30 -0.24 4.31
N ARG A 8 -12.71 -1.23 3.62
CA ARG A 8 -11.44 -1.81 4.07
C ARG A 8 -10.35 -0.77 3.80
N PRO A 9 -9.58 -0.33 4.80
CA PRO A 9 -8.38 0.45 4.52
C PRO A 9 -7.40 -0.41 3.72
N ALA A 10 -6.72 0.22 2.77
CA ALA A 10 -5.63 -0.39 2.03
C ALA A 10 -4.44 -0.62 2.96
N SER A 11 -4.40 -1.80 3.59
CA SER A 11 -3.16 -2.46 4.00
C SER A 11 -3.49 -3.82 4.60
N LEU A 12 -3.83 -4.79 3.78
CA LEU A 12 -3.51 -6.19 3.97
C LEU A 12 -3.79 -6.84 2.63
N ARG A 13 -2.76 -7.44 2.05
CA ARG A 13 -2.85 -8.34 0.90
C ARG A 13 -4.09 -9.21 1.09
N ALA A 14 -5.16 -8.87 0.38
CA ALA A 14 -6.31 -9.73 0.31
C ALA A 14 -5.80 -10.94 -0.44
N ALA A 15 -5.64 -12.07 0.26
CA ALA A 15 -5.31 -13.36 -0.34
C ALA A 15 -6.10 -13.49 -1.64
N ARG A 16 -5.41 -13.31 -2.77
CA ARG A 16 -6.02 -13.32 -4.10
C ARG A 16 -6.57 -14.73 -4.24
N SER A 17 -7.88 -14.86 -4.05
CA SER A 17 -8.57 -16.14 -4.15
C SER A 17 -8.41 -16.64 -5.57
N ALA A 18 -7.46 -17.54 -5.78
CA ALA A 18 -7.28 -18.29 -7.01
C ALA A 18 -8.53 -19.16 -7.24
N LEU A 19 -9.47 -18.64 -8.01
CA LEU A 19 -10.58 -19.42 -8.54
C LEU A 19 -11.00 -18.87 -9.90
N ARG A 20 -10.53 -19.52 -10.98
CA ARG A 20 -11.39 -20.35 -11.85
C ARG A 20 -10.60 -21.03 -12.98
N PRO A 21 -11.15 -22.08 -13.62
CA PRO A 21 -10.52 -23.40 -13.66
C PRO A 21 -9.94 -23.78 -15.01
N ALA A 22 -9.18 -24.88 -14.95
CA ALA A 22 -8.61 -25.69 -16.01
C ALA A 22 -9.40 -25.70 -17.33
N THR A 23 -8.71 -25.32 -18.40
CA THR A 23 -9.04 -25.73 -19.76
C THR A 23 -8.17 -26.97 -20.07
N PRO A 24 -8.71 -28.19 -20.24
CA PRO A 24 -7.90 -29.31 -20.67
C PRO A 24 -7.75 -29.21 -22.19
N LEU A 25 -6.59 -28.74 -22.67
CA LEU A 25 -6.23 -28.92 -24.07
C LEU A 25 -5.58 -30.30 -24.22
N LEU A 26 -6.40 -31.22 -24.70
CA LEU A 26 -6.01 -32.52 -25.20
C LEU A 26 -5.24 -32.33 -26.51
N LEU A 27 -3.94 -32.65 -26.57
CA LEU A 27 -3.34 -33.09 -27.83
C LEU A 27 -2.12 -34.01 -27.62
N LEU A 28 -2.36 -35.21 -28.13
CA LEU A 28 -1.52 -36.38 -28.30
C LEU A 28 -0.15 -36.18 -28.99
N LEU A 29 0.68 -37.20 -28.73
CA LEU A 29 1.56 -37.97 -29.65
C LEU A 29 3.08 -37.71 -29.62
N LEU A 30 3.75 -38.70 -28.99
CA LEU A 30 4.92 -39.49 -29.44
C LEU A 30 5.92 -38.84 -30.43
N VAL A 31 7.21 -39.01 -30.14
CA VAL A 31 8.12 -39.93 -30.86
C VAL A 31 9.40 -40.16 -30.05
N LEU A 32 9.71 -41.44 -29.80
CA LEU A 32 11.02 -41.94 -29.38
C LEU A 32 12.05 -41.80 -30.51
N THR A 33 13.30 -41.46 -30.21
CA THR A 33 14.47 -42.21 -30.72
C THR A 33 15.71 -42.01 -29.86
N THR A 34 16.23 -43.14 -29.39
CA THR A 34 17.60 -43.44 -28.96
C THR A 34 18.67 -43.11 -30.01
N ALA A 35 19.86 -42.66 -29.58
CA ALA A 35 21.14 -43.06 -30.20
C ALA A 35 22.34 -42.80 -29.27
N CYS A 36 23.11 -43.86 -29.05
CA CYS A 36 24.44 -43.87 -28.42
C CYS A 36 25.53 -43.33 -29.36
N GLY A 37 26.65 -42.90 -28.77
CA GLY A 37 27.99 -43.18 -29.30
C GLY A 37 28.79 -41.98 -29.81
N GLY A 38 29.96 -41.75 -29.21
CA GLY A 38 30.98 -40.87 -29.76
C GLY A 38 32.13 -40.57 -28.78
N SER A 39 33.11 -41.47 -28.70
CA SER A 39 34.42 -41.25 -28.06
C SER A 39 35.38 -40.51 -29.00
N GLY A 40 36.26 -39.68 -28.43
CA GLY A 40 37.56 -39.29 -29.01
C GLY A 40 37.67 -37.81 -29.43
N ASP A 41 38.36 -36.98 -28.65
CA ASP A 41 39.80 -36.71 -28.88
C ASP A 41 40.31 -35.60 -27.94
N ASP A 42 41.47 -35.87 -27.34
CA ASP A 42 42.25 -34.98 -26.48
C ASP A 42 42.83 -33.79 -27.27
N ALA A 43 42.55 -32.57 -26.79
CA ALA A 43 43.37 -31.39 -27.07
C ALA A 43 43.54 -30.58 -25.77
N PRO A 44 44.77 -30.20 -25.38
CA PRO A 44 44.99 -29.49 -24.12
C PRO A 44 44.51 -28.04 -24.25
N ALA A 45 43.34 -27.75 -23.70
CA ALA A 45 42.88 -26.39 -23.52
C ALA A 45 43.72 -25.68 -22.44
N ALA A 46 44.23 -24.51 -22.80
CA ALA A 46 44.99 -23.59 -21.97
C ALA A 46 44.36 -23.39 -20.57
N PRO A 47 45.17 -23.12 -19.53
CA PRO A 47 44.66 -22.91 -18.19
C PRO A 47 43.62 -21.79 -18.20
N ARG A 48 42.40 -22.14 -17.81
CA ARG A 48 41.33 -21.19 -17.52
C ARG A 48 41.88 -20.22 -16.49
N SER A 49 42.13 -18.99 -16.95
CA SER A 49 42.28 -17.85 -16.06
C SER A 49 41.02 -17.80 -15.22
N SER A 50 41.14 -18.16 -13.95
CA SER A 50 40.15 -17.89 -12.93
C SER A 50 39.96 -16.38 -12.87
N ALA A 51 39.09 -15.86 -13.72
CA ALA A 51 38.47 -14.58 -13.51
C ALA A 51 37.68 -14.76 -12.21
N SER A 52 38.28 -14.35 -11.10
CA SER A 52 37.56 -14.08 -9.87
C SER A 52 36.36 -13.24 -10.26
N ALA A 53 35.16 -13.84 -10.19
CA ALA A 53 33.92 -13.10 -10.31
C ALA A 53 34.04 -11.94 -9.33
N SER A 54 34.10 -10.73 -9.88
CA SER A 54 33.92 -9.53 -9.06
C SER A 54 32.59 -9.72 -8.33
N PRO A 55 32.50 -9.41 -7.02
CA PRO A 55 31.24 -9.53 -6.30
C PRO A 55 30.19 -8.79 -7.12
N GLU A 56 29.17 -9.54 -7.53
CA GLU A 56 28.03 -9.02 -8.27
C GLU A 56 27.54 -7.80 -7.50
N ALA A 57 27.60 -6.62 -8.14
CA ALA A 57 27.33 -5.36 -7.46
C ALA A 57 25.96 -5.49 -6.81
N THR A 58 25.90 -5.38 -5.48
CA THR A 58 24.68 -5.59 -4.73
C THR A 58 23.59 -4.66 -5.29
N ARG A 59 22.52 -5.25 -5.84
CA ARG A 59 21.42 -4.49 -6.44
C ARG A 59 20.84 -3.57 -5.39
N GLU A 60 20.93 -2.26 -5.63
CA GLU A 60 20.35 -1.25 -4.74
C GLU A 60 18.95 -0.90 -5.26
N LEU A 61 17.91 -1.14 -4.45
CA LEU A 61 16.55 -0.71 -4.75
C LEU A 61 16.44 0.80 -4.51
N ARG A 62 15.80 1.51 -5.45
CA ARG A 62 15.73 2.97 -5.45
C ARG A 62 14.32 3.45 -5.73
N ALA A 63 13.96 4.57 -5.12
CA ALA A 63 12.73 5.27 -5.42
C ALA A 63 12.69 5.70 -6.90
N GLY A 64 11.50 5.69 -7.51
CA GLY A 64 11.28 5.98 -8.93
C GLY A 64 11.65 4.84 -9.87
N THR A 65 11.76 3.59 -9.37
CA THR A 65 11.94 2.40 -10.20
C THR A 65 10.63 1.63 -10.31
N CYS A 66 10.40 1.00 -11.47
CA CYS A 66 9.16 0.28 -11.77
C CYS A 66 9.43 -1.16 -12.21
N TRP A 67 8.47 -2.04 -11.94
CA TRP A 67 8.65 -3.48 -12.07
C TRP A 67 7.41 -4.17 -12.66
N GLY A 68 7.64 -5.33 -13.28
CA GLY A 68 6.60 -6.26 -13.67
C GLY A 68 5.86 -6.87 -12.46
N ASP A 69 4.93 -7.79 -12.74
CA ASP A 69 4.04 -8.43 -11.77
C ASP A 69 4.59 -9.74 -11.18
N GLN A 70 5.85 -10.07 -11.45
CA GLN A 70 6.44 -11.33 -11.03
C GLN A 70 6.61 -11.38 -9.50
N GLN A 71 5.97 -12.37 -8.87
CA GLN A 71 6.12 -12.66 -7.44
C GLN A 71 7.31 -13.59 -7.17
N LEU A 72 7.82 -13.56 -5.94
CA LEU A 72 9.01 -14.30 -5.53
C LEU A 72 8.91 -15.82 -5.78
N PRO A 73 7.79 -16.52 -5.49
CA PRO A 73 7.67 -17.95 -5.82
C PRO A 73 7.78 -18.23 -7.33
N GLN A 74 7.28 -17.32 -8.16
CA GLN A 74 7.32 -17.46 -9.62
C GLN A 74 8.75 -17.29 -10.16
N ALA A 75 9.54 -16.40 -9.54
CA ALA A 75 10.93 -16.16 -9.92
C ALA A 75 11.87 -17.27 -9.44
N LEU A 76 11.66 -17.80 -8.23
CA LEU A 76 12.52 -18.82 -7.63
C LEU A 76 12.11 -20.26 -7.99
N GLY A 77 10.85 -20.48 -8.35
CA GLY A 77 10.24 -21.82 -8.40
C GLY A 77 9.92 -22.37 -7.00
N GLU A 78 9.08 -23.39 -6.90
CA GLU A 78 8.59 -23.93 -5.62
C GLU A 78 9.72 -24.43 -4.69
N GLU A 79 10.71 -25.16 -5.23
CA GLU A 79 11.85 -25.64 -4.44
C GLU A 79 12.73 -24.48 -3.96
N GLY A 80 12.97 -23.49 -4.83
CA GLY A 80 13.73 -22.29 -4.49
C GLY A 80 13.04 -21.43 -3.44
N PHE A 81 11.72 -21.25 -3.57
CA PHE A 81 10.91 -20.53 -2.59
C PHE A 81 10.83 -21.27 -1.24
N THR A 82 10.70 -22.60 -1.26
CA THR A 82 10.73 -23.40 -0.03
C THR A 82 12.05 -23.19 0.71
N ALA A 83 13.19 -23.36 0.04
CA ALA A 83 14.50 -23.14 0.65
C ALA A 83 14.70 -21.69 1.12
N TRP A 84 14.18 -20.71 0.37
CA TRP A 84 14.22 -19.30 0.73
C TRP A 84 13.42 -19.01 2.01
N SER A 85 12.17 -19.48 2.05
CA SER A 85 11.29 -19.28 3.20
C SER A 85 11.81 -20.00 4.45
N GLU A 86 12.33 -21.24 4.34
CA GLU A 86 12.96 -21.93 5.47
C GLU A 86 14.12 -21.15 6.07
N LYS A 87 14.95 -20.53 5.21
CA LYS A 87 16.11 -19.72 5.62
C LYS A 87 15.70 -18.47 6.40
N TYR A 88 14.63 -17.78 5.98
CA TYR A 88 14.30 -16.44 6.45
C TYR A 88 13.10 -16.34 7.39
N ALA A 89 12.15 -17.27 7.29
CA ALA A 89 11.01 -17.40 8.19
C ALA A 89 11.38 -18.15 9.49
N GLY A 90 12.63 -18.60 9.65
CA GLY A 90 13.07 -19.32 10.84
C GLY A 90 12.39 -20.68 11.03
N GLY A 91 11.88 -21.28 9.95
CA GLY A 91 11.11 -22.52 9.97
C GLY A 91 9.64 -22.39 10.36
N ASP A 92 9.13 -21.16 10.54
CA ASP A 92 7.72 -20.90 10.79
C ASP A 92 6.92 -20.88 9.48
N ALA A 93 5.88 -21.72 9.39
CA ALA A 93 5.09 -21.88 8.17
C ALA A 93 4.15 -20.70 7.91
N ASP A 94 3.65 -20.03 8.96
CA ASP A 94 2.76 -18.88 8.81
C ASP A 94 3.58 -17.66 8.35
N LEU A 95 4.79 -17.49 8.90
CA LEU A 95 5.73 -16.47 8.40
C LEU A 95 6.19 -16.76 6.97
N ALA A 96 6.45 -18.02 6.62
CA ALA A 96 6.79 -18.41 5.26
C ALA A 96 5.68 -18.07 4.26
N GLU A 97 4.42 -18.28 4.63
CA GLU A 97 3.27 -17.94 3.80
C GLU A 97 3.18 -16.43 3.55
N SER A 98 3.52 -15.60 4.55
CA SER A 98 3.51 -14.13 4.40
C SER A 98 4.44 -13.61 3.29
N MET A 99 5.49 -14.37 2.96
CA MET A 99 6.49 -14.02 1.94
C MET A 99 6.04 -14.37 0.51
N ARG A 100 4.94 -15.10 0.31
CA ARG A 100 4.53 -15.55 -1.04
C ARG A 100 4.15 -14.43 -1.98
N ASP A 101 3.61 -13.36 -1.42
CA ASP A 101 3.15 -12.21 -2.18
C ASP A 101 4.27 -11.19 -2.40
N ASP A 102 5.49 -11.44 -1.92
CA ASP A 102 6.63 -10.55 -2.10
C ASP A 102 6.96 -10.41 -3.59
N ALA A 103 7.19 -9.17 -4.02
CA ALA A 103 7.65 -8.89 -5.37
C ALA A 103 9.03 -9.50 -5.61
N ALA A 104 9.24 -10.15 -6.76
CA ALA A 104 10.52 -10.73 -7.10
C ALA A 104 11.59 -9.67 -7.45
N LEU A 105 11.16 -8.49 -7.90
CA LEU A 105 12.04 -7.38 -8.32
C LEU A 105 13.11 -7.85 -9.33
N THR A 106 12.69 -8.63 -10.31
CA THR A 106 13.52 -9.25 -11.35
C THR A 106 13.46 -8.47 -12.66
N ASP A 107 12.26 -8.12 -13.13
CA ASP A 107 12.01 -7.43 -14.39
C ASP A 107 11.75 -5.94 -14.18
N GLU A 108 12.82 -5.15 -14.27
CA GLU A 108 12.76 -3.69 -14.16
C GLU A 108 12.29 -3.09 -15.50
N VAL A 109 11.31 -2.20 -15.42
CA VAL A 109 10.69 -1.55 -16.56
C VAL A 109 10.70 -0.03 -16.40
N ASP A 110 10.66 0.70 -17.50
CA ASP A 110 10.53 2.16 -17.45
C ASP A 110 9.15 2.53 -16.88
N CYS A 111 9.10 3.47 -15.95
CA CYS A 111 7.85 3.87 -15.30
C CYS A 111 6.82 4.55 -16.22
N ASP A 112 7.21 4.98 -17.42
CA ASP A 112 6.29 5.47 -18.45
C ASP A 112 5.64 4.33 -19.26
N ARG A 113 6.10 3.09 -19.07
CA ARG A 113 5.50 1.85 -19.60
C ARG A 113 4.61 1.19 -18.55
N ALA A 114 3.81 0.23 -19.01
CA ALA A 114 2.94 -0.56 -18.14
C ALA A 114 3.78 -1.34 -17.12
N HIS A 115 3.48 -1.14 -15.84
CA HIS A 115 4.14 -1.77 -14.70
C HIS A 115 3.10 -2.13 -13.64
N ALA A 116 3.37 -3.17 -12.86
CA ALA A 116 2.50 -3.56 -11.74
C ALA A 116 2.94 -2.92 -10.42
N LEU A 117 4.19 -2.49 -10.32
CA LEU A 117 4.78 -2.01 -9.09
C LEU A 117 5.71 -0.83 -9.35
N GLU A 118 5.52 0.27 -8.60
CA GLU A 118 6.47 1.38 -8.50
C GLU A 118 7.00 1.44 -7.06
N LEU A 119 8.32 1.58 -6.90
CA LEU A 119 8.91 1.96 -5.62
C LEU A 119 8.88 3.49 -5.52
N TYR A 120 7.88 4.08 -4.87
CA TYR A 120 7.75 5.54 -4.84
C TYR A 120 8.63 6.21 -3.77
N ASP A 121 9.07 5.45 -2.77
CA ASP A 121 10.05 5.89 -1.77
C ASP A 121 10.85 4.70 -1.22
N VAL A 122 11.99 4.99 -0.59
CA VAL A 122 12.82 4.02 0.14
C VAL A 122 13.22 4.65 1.46
N VAL A 123 12.80 4.02 2.55
CA VAL A 123 12.90 4.60 3.89
C VAL A 123 13.67 3.70 4.86
N GLU A 124 14.32 4.33 5.82
CA GLU A 124 14.98 3.66 6.93
C GLU A 124 14.15 3.80 8.21
N LEU A 125 14.40 2.95 9.21
CA LEU A 125 13.85 3.14 10.55
C LEU A 125 14.67 4.16 11.34
N PRO A 126 14.09 4.82 12.36
CA PRO A 126 14.90 5.49 13.37
C PRO A 126 15.87 4.49 14.02
N ALA A 127 17.14 4.87 14.20
CA ALA A 127 18.18 3.97 14.72
C ALA A 127 17.84 3.25 16.04
N ALA A 128 17.05 3.89 16.91
CA ALA A 128 16.60 3.27 18.15
C ALA A 128 15.58 2.13 17.94
N LEU A 129 14.72 2.24 16.91
CA LEU A 129 13.77 1.18 16.53
C LEU A 129 14.46 0.12 15.67
N ASP A 130 15.33 0.53 14.74
CA ASP A 130 16.11 -0.39 13.91
C ASP A 130 16.87 -1.41 14.76
N ARG A 131 17.58 -0.97 15.81
CA ARG A 131 18.30 -1.87 16.74
C ARG A 131 17.43 -2.90 17.47
N ARG A 132 16.11 -2.74 17.47
CA ARG A 132 15.17 -3.70 18.07
C ARG A 132 14.76 -4.81 17.11
N VAL A 133 14.93 -4.60 15.80
CA VAL A 133 14.75 -5.62 14.77
C VAL A 133 16.05 -6.42 14.70
N THR A 134 16.05 -7.61 15.26
CA THR A 134 17.24 -8.48 15.39
C THR A 134 17.34 -9.51 14.27
N SER A 135 16.23 -9.84 13.63
CA SER A 135 16.15 -10.78 12.52
C SER A 135 15.13 -10.31 11.47
N TYR A 136 15.17 -10.90 10.26
CA TYR A 136 14.15 -10.68 9.26
C TYR A 136 12.76 -11.20 9.70
N ALA A 137 12.71 -12.29 10.47
CA ALA A 137 11.47 -12.84 11.02
C ALA A 137 10.72 -11.85 11.92
N ASP A 138 11.43 -10.95 12.62
CA ASP A 138 10.82 -9.86 13.41
C ASP A 138 9.97 -8.91 12.54
N LEU A 139 10.26 -8.82 11.24
CA LEU A 139 9.52 -8.01 10.27
C LEU A 139 8.32 -8.76 9.69
N LEU A 140 8.40 -10.09 9.64
CA LEU A 140 7.34 -10.97 9.14
C LEU A 140 6.25 -11.22 10.19
N ASP A 141 6.58 -11.15 11.48
CA ASP A 141 5.63 -11.33 12.59
C ASP A 141 4.70 -10.12 12.75
N GLN A 142 3.63 -10.10 11.94
CA GLN A 142 2.63 -9.02 11.87
C GLN A 142 1.81 -8.88 13.16
N ASP A 143 1.76 -9.90 14.01
CA ASP A 143 1.03 -9.88 15.28
C ASP A 143 1.85 -9.27 16.43
N SER A 144 3.13 -8.95 16.19
CA SER A 144 4.00 -8.43 17.21
C SER A 144 3.84 -6.92 17.44
N ALA A 145 3.93 -6.51 18.71
CA ALA A 145 4.00 -5.10 19.08
C ALA A 145 5.27 -4.38 18.55
N LEU A 146 6.27 -5.14 18.09
CA LEU A 146 7.42 -4.58 17.38
C LEU A 146 7.03 -4.22 15.94
N HIS A 147 6.36 -5.13 15.23
CA HIS A 147 5.86 -4.90 13.88
C HIS A 147 4.91 -3.71 13.83
N ASP A 148 3.98 -3.56 14.78
CA ASP A 148 3.11 -2.38 14.88
C ASP A 148 3.90 -1.05 14.87
N ARG A 149 5.01 -0.99 15.62
CA ARG A 149 5.85 0.21 15.67
C ARG A 149 6.65 0.42 14.39
N VAL A 150 7.10 -0.67 13.76
CA VAL A 150 7.77 -0.62 12.45
C VAL A 150 6.80 -0.09 11.42
N ARG A 151 5.60 -0.70 11.30
CA ARG A 151 4.51 -0.27 10.43
C ARG A 151 4.24 1.22 10.60
N ASP A 152 3.97 1.68 11.81
CA ASP A 152 3.64 3.09 12.07
C ASP A 152 4.77 4.04 11.66
N GLN A 153 6.04 3.67 11.84
CA GLN A 153 7.18 4.48 11.44
C GLN A 153 7.46 4.45 9.93
N VAL A 154 7.32 3.29 9.28
CA VAL A 154 7.50 3.15 7.83
C VAL A 154 6.41 3.90 7.11
N ASN A 155 5.15 3.72 7.51
CA ASN A 155 3.99 4.40 6.97
C ASN A 155 4.11 5.94 7.02
N ASP A 156 4.52 6.50 8.16
CA ASP A 156 4.74 7.96 8.29
C ASP A 156 5.87 8.45 7.36
N ARG A 157 6.96 7.68 7.26
CA ARG A 157 8.12 8.04 6.42
C ARG A 157 7.81 7.94 4.93
N CYS A 158 7.14 6.88 4.48
CA CYS A 158 6.79 6.66 3.08
C CYS A 158 6.03 7.86 2.50
N LEU A 159 5.08 8.41 3.26
CA LEU A 159 4.25 9.51 2.76
C LEU A 159 4.87 10.89 3.02
N ALA A 160 5.93 11.00 3.82
CA ALA A 160 6.52 12.28 4.22
C ALA A 160 6.97 13.14 3.03
N GLY A 161 7.58 12.53 2.01
CA GLY A 161 8.04 13.24 0.80
C GLY A 161 6.90 13.66 -0.14
N SER A 162 5.75 13.01 -0.04
CA SER A 162 4.63 13.13 -0.97
C SER A 162 3.82 14.43 -0.84
N THR A 163 2.88 14.65 -1.75
CA THR A 163 1.88 15.73 -1.65
C THR A 163 1.07 15.63 -0.36
N TYR A 164 0.74 14.42 0.09
CA TYR A 164 -0.01 14.16 1.31
C TYR A 164 0.81 14.49 2.57
N GLY A 165 2.07 14.06 2.64
CA GLY A 165 2.97 14.42 3.75
C GLY A 165 3.29 15.91 3.81
N ARG A 166 3.36 16.60 2.66
CA ARG A 166 3.46 18.07 2.62
C ARG A 166 2.20 18.74 3.15
N ALA A 167 1.00 18.23 2.81
CA ALA A 167 -0.25 18.74 3.34
C ALA A 167 -0.34 18.55 4.86
N GLN A 168 0.06 17.38 5.36
CA GLN A 168 0.11 17.07 6.80
C GLN A 168 0.98 18.07 7.55
N ARG A 169 2.22 18.31 7.08
CA ARG A 169 3.12 19.31 7.72
C ARG A 169 2.56 20.72 7.72
N ARG A 170 1.76 21.09 6.72
CA ARG A 170 1.11 22.42 6.64
C ARG A 170 -0.12 22.52 7.53
N ALA A 171 -0.81 21.42 7.77
CA ALA A 171 -2.06 21.40 8.52
C ALA A 171 -1.90 21.76 10.00
N GLY A 172 -0.69 21.56 10.57
CA GLY A 172 -0.33 22.04 11.89
C GLY A 172 0.05 20.93 12.86
N ASP A 173 -0.41 21.06 14.10
CA ASP A 173 0.07 20.36 15.29
C ASP A 173 -0.53 18.96 15.52
N LEU A 174 -1.62 18.62 14.82
CA LEU A 174 -2.23 17.30 14.96
C LEU A 174 -1.38 16.23 14.23
N PRO A 175 -0.80 15.26 14.96
CA PRO A 175 0.09 14.27 14.38
C PRO A 175 -0.73 13.12 13.77
N VAL A 176 -1.26 13.38 12.58
CA VAL A 176 -1.92 12.39 11.72
C VAL A 176 -0.97 11.98 10.61
N GLN A 177 -1.21 10.82 10.00
CA GLN A 177 -0.58 10.47 8.73
C GLN A 177 -1.61 10.59 7.61
N LEU A 178 -1.29 11.37 6.58
CA LEU A 178 -2.16 11.55 5.40
C LEU A 178 -1.71 10.69 4.22
N GLY A 179 -2.67 10.00 3.59
CA GLY A 179 -2.49 9.26 2.33
C GLY A 179 -3.63 9.47 1.33
N PRO A 180 -3.48 8.98 0.08
CA PRO A 180 -4.57 8.98 -0.89
C PRO A 180 -5.71 8.06 -0.43
N SER A 181 -6.94 8.44 -0.79
CA SER A 181 -8.08 7.52 -0.75
C SER A 181 -8.24 6.88 -2.12
N LEU A 182 -8.32 5.56 -2.16
CA LEU A 182 -8.45 4.75 -3.36
C LEU A 182 -9.72 3.90 -3.26
N ALA A 183 -10.46 3.78 -4.37
CA ALA A 183 -11.64 2.91 -4.36
C ALA A 183 -11.24 1.45 -4.13
N PRO A 184 -11.96 0.69 -3.28
CA PRO A 184 -11.60 -0.69 -2.95
C PRO A 184 -11.43 -1.61 -4.17
N ASP A 185 -12.23 -1.38 -5.21
CA ASP A 185 -12.22 -2.18 -6.45
C ASP A 185 -11.38 -1.53 -7.57
N SER A 186 -10.52 -0.55 -7.23
CA SER A 186 -9.70 0.17 -8.23
C SER A 186 -8.53 -0.63 -8.76
N GLY A 187 -8.13 -1.68 -8.03
CA GLY A 187 -6.89 -2.42 -8.26
C GLY A 187 -5.62 -1.60 -8.01
N LEU A 188 -5.74 -0.45 -7.34
CA LEU A 188 -4.61 0.39 -6.95
C LEU A 188 -4.38 0.27 -5.45
N HIS A 189 -3.15 0.02 -5.04
CA HIS A 189 -2.81 -0.20 -3.64
C HIS A 189 -1.55 0.56 -3.26
N LEU A 190 -1.47 0.97 -1.99
CA LEU A 190 -0.22 1.37 -1.37
C LEU A 190 0.17 0.31 -0.37
N ALA A 191 1.44 -0.07 -0.40
CA ALA A 191 2.01 -0.93 0.60
C ALA A 191 3.44 -0.49 0.91
N TRP A 192 4.09 -1.27 1.75
CA TRP A 192 5.51 -1.20 1.99
C TRP A 192 5.99 -2.61 2.33
N ASP A 193 7.23 -2.89 1.97
CA ASP A 193 7.88 -4.15 2.27
C ASP A 193 9.28 -3.85 2.82
N PRO A 194 9.81 -4.66 3.75
CA PRO A 194 11.24 -4.64 4.01
C PRO A 194 12.00 -4.99 2.72
N PHE A 195 13.24 -4.51 2.61
CA PHE A 195 14.11 -4.95 1.51
C PHE A 195 14.20 -6.49 1.48
N PRO A 196 14.32 -7.11 0.29
CA PRO A 196 14.46 -8.56 0.17
C PRO A 196 15.45 -9.14 1.16
N ALA A 197 15.11 -10.27 1.78
CA ALA A 197 15.83 -10.81 2.94
C ALA A 197 17.35 -10.95 2.72
N ASP A 198 17.80 -11.35 1.53
CA ASP A 198 19.23 -11.37 1.18
C ASP A 198 19.91 -9.99 1.31
N LEU A 199 19.25 -8.91 0.87
CA LEU A 199 19.77 -7.54 0.97
C LEU A 199 19.72 -7.04 2.42
N TRP A 200 18.66 -7.40 3.15
CA TRP A 200 18.53 -7.09 4.56
C TRP A 200 19.69 -7.66 5.38
N GLU A 201 20.01 -8.96 5.20
CA GLU A 201 21.12 -9.63 5.87
C GLU A 201 22.50 -9.10 5.43
N GLN A 202 22.60 -8.51 4.24
CA GLN A 202 23.79 -7.78 3.79
C GLN A 202 23.92 -6.38 4.42
N GLY A 203 22.99 -5.99 5.30
CA GLY A 203 23.01 -4.73 6.04
C GLY A 203 22.22 -3.60 5.37
N GLN A 204 21.52 -3.85 4.25
CA GLN A 204 20.62 -2.87 3.65
C GLN A 204 19.27 -2.87 4.37
N ARG A 205 19.28 -2.42 5.63
CA ARG A 205 18.11 -2.39 6.53
C ARG A 205 17.17 -1.24 6.21
N LYS A 206 16.52 -1.36 5.05
CA LYS A 206 15.63 -0.37 4.45
C LYS A 206 14.27 -1.00 4.14
N PHE A 207 13.29 -0.15 3.88
CA PHE A 207 11.95 -0.51 3.47
C PHE A 207 11.65 0.16 2.13
N VAL A 208 11.01 -0.56 1.22
CA VAL A 208 10.46 0.01 0.00
C VAL A 208 9.02 0.43 0.26
N CYS A 209 8.64 1.59 -0.24
CA CYS A 209 7.26 2.05 -0.24
C CYS A 209 6.70 1.85 -1.65
N THR A 210 5.63 1.07 -1.77
CA THR A 210 5.17 0.52 -3.05
C THR A 210 3.83 1.09 -3.47
N PHE A 211 3.71 1.43 -4.75
CA PHE A 211 2.45 1.69 -5.40
C PHE A 211 2.19 0.56 -6.38
N GLU A 212 1.10 -0.16 -6.16
CA GLU A 212 0.79 -1.42 -6.84
C GLU A 212 -0.46 -1.29 -7.69
N GLN A 213 -0.44 -1.94 -8.86
CA GLN A 213 -1.50 -2.01 -9.84
C GLN A 213 -1.80 -3.48 -10.14
N ASP A 214 -3.01 -3.94 -9.81
CA ASP A 214 -3.46 -5.33 -10.06
C ASP A 214 -3.37 -5.67 -11.55
N GLU A 215 -3.70 -4.71 -12.42
CA GLU A 215 -3.46 -4.77 -13.86
C GLU A 215 -2.33 -3.79 -14.21
N PRO A 216 -1.23 -4.24 -14.87
CA PRO A 216 -0.11 -3.36 -15.20
C PRO A 216 -0.54 -2.10 -15.96
N GLY A 217 -0.16 -0.94 -15.43
CA GLY A 217 -0.57 0.37 -15.93
C GLY A 217 0.59 1.38 -15.93
N THR A 218 0.32 2.60 -16.41
CA THR A 218 1.33 3.68 -16.53
C THR A 218 1.18 4.75 -15.45
N LEU A 219 0.36 4.48 -14.44
CA LEU A 219 0.10 5.43 -13.36
C LEU A 219 1.27 5.35 -12.37
N ALA A 220 1.80 6.50 -11.98
CA ALA A 220 2.74 6.59 -10.87
C ALA A 220 2.02 7.04 -9.58
N PHE A 221 2.60 6.79 -8.40
CA PHE A 221 2.12 7.28 -7.11
C PHE A 221 1.91 8.80 -7.14
N ALA A 222 2.85 9.54 -7.75
CA ALA A 222 2.76 10.99 -7.89
C ALA A 222 1.51 11.44 -8.69
N ASP A 223 1.01 10.61 -9.60
CA ASP A 223 -0.18 10.89 -10.39
C ASP A 223 -1.48 10.81 -9.58
N LEU A 224 -1.47 10.15 -8.41
CA LEU A 224 -2.62 10.05 -7.51
C LEU A 224 -3.07 11.41 -6.95
N ALA A 225 -2.23 12.43 -6.99
CA ALA A 225 -2.60 13.79 -6.57
C ALA A 225 -3.06 14.68 -7.73
N THR A 226 -3.11 14.15 -8.96
CA THR A 226 -3.32 14.95 -10.19
C THR A 226 -4.56 14.50 -10.95
N ARG A 227 -4.92 15.25 -11.99
CA ARG A 227 -5.99 14.86 -12.93
C ARG A 227 -5.78 13.50 -13.62
N ARG A 228 -4.57 12.92 -13.58
CA ARG A 228 -4.28 11.60 -14.16
C ARG A 228 -4.94 10.45 -13.40
N THR A 229 -5.34 10.65 -12.14
CA THR A 229 -6.01 9.59 -11.38
C THR A 229 -7.33 9.19 -12.05
N PRO A 230 -7.52 7.91 -12.43
CA PRO A 230 -8.74 7.45 -13.08
C PRO A 230 -9.98 7.70 -12.23
N VAL A 231 -11.11 8.03 -12.87
CA VAL A 231 -12.39 8.22 -12.15
C VAL A 231 -12.83 6.96 -11.42
N GLY A 232 -12.50 5.77 -11.95
CA GLY A 232 -12.77 4.48 -11.29
C GLY A 232 -11.96 4.23 -10.02
N ALA A 233 -10.85 4.96 -9.85
CA ALA A 233 -10.01 4.88 -8.66
C ALA A 233 -10.41 5.87 -7.55
N ARG A 234 -11.37 6.75 -7.81
CA ARG A 234 -11.83 7.77 -6.86
C ARG A 234 -12.99 7.24 -6.02
N VAL A 235 -13.10 7.71 -4.78
CA VAL A 235 -14.23 7.41 -3.90
C VAL A 235 -15.17 8.60 -3.89
N CYS A 236 -16.42 8.38 -4.30
CA CYS A 236 -17.46 9.41 -4.29
C CYS A 236 -18.62 8.99 -3.41
N LEU A 237 -19.20 9.94 -2.68
CA LEU A 237 -20.26 9.66 -1.72
C LEU A 237 -21.55 10.44 -2.00
N ASP A 238 -22.67 9.76 -1.79
CA ASP A 238 -23.99 10.36 -1.63
C ASP A 238 -24.32 10.36 -0.12
N THR A 239 -24.74 11.50 0.42
CA THR A 239 -25.15 11.55 1.83
C THR A 239 -26.53 10.93 2.06
N PRO A 240 -26.71 10.20 3.18
CA PRO A 240 -25.69 9.92 4.19
C PRO A 240 -24.80 8.70 3.86
N GLY A 241 -23.51 8.94 3.58
CA GLY A 241 -22.43 7.94 3.66
C GLY A 241 -22.47 6.76 2.70
N ARG A 242 -23.13 6.86 1.54
CA ARG A 242 -23.17 5.78 0.54
C ARG A 242 -22.16 6.03 -0.56
N SER A 243 -21.20 5.12 -0.74
CA SER A 243 -20.33 5.13 -1.90
C SER A 243 -21.12 4.95 -3.19
N VAL A 244 -20.82 5.80 -4.17
CA VAL A 244 -21.43 5.79 -5.50
C VAL A 244 -20.34 5.92 -6.55
N ALA A 245 -20.60 5.41 -7.75
CA ALA A 245 -19.68 5.62 -8.85
C ALA A 245 -19.55 7.12 -9.14
N CYS A 246 -18.33 7.64 -9.21
CA CYS A 246 -18.06 9.07 -9.42
C CYS A 246 -18.66 9.67 -10.72
N ARG A 247 -19.04 8.83 -11.68
CA ARG A 247 -19.80 9.23 -12.87
C ARG A 247 -21.27 9.60 -12.59
N GLN A 248 -21.80 9.24 -11.42
CA GLN A 248 -23.17 9.54 -10.98
C GLN A 248 -23.19 10.82 -10.14
N PRO A 249 -24.34 11.50 -10.01
CA PRO A 249 -24.48 12.63 -9.11
C PRO A 249 -24.16 12.27 -7.65
N HIS A 250 -23.29 13.04 -7.00
CA HIS A 250 -22.82 12.78 -5.63
C HIS A 250 -22.55 14.10 -4.88
N GLN A 251 -22.36 14.03 -3.56
CA GLN A 251 -22.26 15.21 -2.66
C GLN A 251 -20.84 15.47 -2.18
N GLY A 252 -19.94 14.49 -2.31
CA GLY A 252 -18.53 14.68 -2.00
C GLY A 252 -17.63 13.63 -2.63
N GLU A 253 -16.35 13.98 -2.75
CA GLU A 253 -15.27 13.07 -3.12
C GLU A 253 -14.32 12.88 -1.95
N GLU A 254 -13.93 11.64 -1.67
CA GLU A 254 -12.83 11.38 -0.75
C GLU A 254 -11.52 11.76 -1.43
N ILE A 255 -10.76 12.61 -0.77
CA ILE A 255 -9.50 13.16 -1.29
C ILE A 255 -8.27 12.63 -0.53
N GLY A 256 -8.49 11.90 0.55
CA GLY A 256 -7.43 11.28 1.33
C GLY A 256 -7.95 10.61 2.59
N GLU A 257 -7.10 9.77 3.18
CA GLU A 257 -7.32 9.12 4.46
C GLU A 257 -6.35 9.69 5.50
N MET A 258 -6.81 9.79 6.74
CA MET A 258 -6.04 10.17 7.91
C MET A 258 -5.92 8.98 8.86
N ILE A 259 -4.71 8.49 9.07
CA ILE A 259 -4.39 7.57 10.17
C ILE A 259 -4.11 8.40 11.43
N LEU A 260 -4.81 8.07 12.51
CA LEU A 260 -4.90 8.87 13.74
C LEU A 260 -4.15 8.26 14.93
N ASN A 261 -3.48 7.11 14.75
CA ASN A 261 -2.85 6.35 15.84
C ASN A 261 -1.93 7.20 16.73
N THR A 262 -1.08 8.05 16.14
CA THR A 262 -0.19 8.94 16.91
C THR A 262 -0.98 10.01 17.67
N ALA A 263 -2.02 10.59 17.08
CA ALA A 263 -2.90 11.55 17.75
C ALA A 263 -3.69 10.91 18.90
N VAL A 264 -4.16 9.68 18.71
CA VAL A 264 -4.84 8.89 19.76
C VAL A 264 -3.88 8.56 20.90
N ALA A 265 -2.66 8.09 20.60
CA ALA A 265 -1.64 7.77 21.59
C ALA A 265 -1.23 8.98 22.43
N ARG A 266 -1.25 10.19 21.86
CA ARG A 266 -1.00 11.46 22.57
C ARG A 266 -2.21 12.00 23.32
N GLY A 267 -3.40 11.42 23.10
CA GLY A 267 -4.66 11.90 23.68
C GLY A 267 -5.24 13.14 22.99
N ASP A 268 -4.72 13.51 21.82
CA ASP A 268 -5.25 14.61 21.01
C ASP A 268 -6.59 14.26 20.34
N VAL A 269 -6.84 12.96 20.13
CA VAL A 269 -8.10 12.39 19.62
C VAL A 269 -8.51 11.24 20.53
N GLN A 270 -9.79 11.17 20.87
CA GLN A 270 -10.37 10.05 21.58
C GLN A 270 -10.47 8.85 20.62
N GLY A 271 -9.67 7.81 20.88
CA GLY A 271 -9.77 6.52 20.19
C GLY A 271 -11.04 5.77 20.60
N GLU A 272 -10.93 4.59 21.19
CA GLU A 272 -12.10 3.83 21.69
C GLU A 272 -13.02 4.64 22.61
N ARG A 273 -12.44 5.58 23.36
CA ARG A 273 -13.19 6.51 24.23
C ARG A 273 -14.11 7.47 23.48
N ALA A 274 -14.07 7.56 22.16
CA ALA A 274 -15.07 8.28 21.37
C ALA A 274 -16.32 7.45 21.12
N VAL A 275 -16.29 6.13 21.31
CA VAL A 275 -17.44 5.28 21.03
C VAL A 275 -18.54 5.51 22.06
N ARG A 276 -19.75 5.78 21.57
CA ARG A 276 -20.96 5.99 22.36
C ARG A 276 -22.03 5.02 21.92
N THR A 277 -22.97 4.74 22.82
CA THR A 277 -24.19 3.99 22.52
C THR A 277 -25.38 4.95 22.56
N GLY A 278 -26.11 5.03 21.44
CA GLY A 278 -27.34 5.79 21.31
C GLY A 278 -28.53 4.88 21.02
N THR A 279 -29.67 5.48 20.71
CA THR A 279 -30.92 4.77 20.37
C THR A 279 -30.78 3.89 19.13
N ASP A 280 -29.93 4.27 18.19
CA ASP A 280 -29.74 3.57 16.91
C ASP A 280 -28.50 2.67 16.88
N GLY A 281 -27.90 2.40 18.04
CA GLY A 281 -26.71 1.57 18.20
C GLY A 281 -25.46 2.36 18.56
N ARG A 282 -24.30 1.77 18.30
CA ARG A 282 -22.99 2.38 18.61
C ARG A 282 -22.60 3.38 17.51
N TYR A 283 -21.90 4.44 17.89
CA TYR A 283 -21.34 5.44 16.96
C TYR A 283 -20.07 6.08 17.53
N VAL A 284 -19.24 6.65 16.65
CA VAL A 284 -18.05 7.45 17.04
C VAL A 284 -18.49 8.89 17.28
N ALA A 285 -18.21 9.42 18.47
CA ALA A 285 -18.56 10.76 18.90
C ALA A 285 -17.31 11.52 19.35
N LEU A 286 -16.66 12.20 18.40
CA LEU A 286 -15.59 13.16 18.69
C LEU A 286 -16.19 14.48 19.16
N SER A 287 -15.43 15.25 19.94
CA SER A 287 -15.80 16.62 20.33
C SER A 287 -15.68 17.59 19.16
N ASP A 288 -16.35 18.74 19.25
CA ASP A 288 -16.24 19.82 18.26
C ASP A 288 -14.80 20.29 18.05
N ALA A 289 -13.99 20.27 19.10
CA ALA A 289 -12.58 20.66 19.04
C ALA A 289 -11.73 19.65 18.24
N GLU A 290 -12.03 18.35 18.39
CA GLU A 290 -11.39 17.29 17.62
C GLU A 290 -11.81 17.36 16.15
N TYR A 291 -13.11 17.49 15.86
CA TYR A 291 -13.61 17.71 14.50
C TYR A 291 -12.97 18.92 13.85
N ALA A 292 -12.92 20.07 14.53
CA ALA A 292 -12.32 21.28 13.98
C ALA A 292 -10.82 21.12 13.66
N ARG A 293 -10.08 20.29 14.40
CA ARG A 293 -8.68 19.97 14.10
C ARG A 293 -8.58 19.09 12.85
N LEU A 294 -9.39 18.03 12.77
CA LEU A 294 -9.42 17.13 11.62
C LEU A 294 -9.88 17.84 10.34
N ASP A 295 -10.90 18.69 10.42
CA ASP A 295 -11.38 19.50 9.29
C ASP A 295 -10.30 20.45 8.77
N ARG A 296 -9.48 21.04 9.64
CA ARG A 296 -8.33 21.85 9.20
C ARG A 296 -7.29 21.03 8.43
N VAL A 297 -7.06 19.78 8.83
CA VAL A 297 -6.20 18.86 8.08
C VAL A 297 -6.80 18.61 6.70
N CYS A 298 -8.07 18.21 6.61
CA CYS A 298 -8.73 17.94 5.33
C CYS A 298 -8.81 19.19 4.44
N GLN A 299 -9.06 20.36 5.01
CA GLN A 299 -9.05 21.62 4.29
C GLN A 299 -7.67 21.97 3.72
N THR A 300 -6.61 21.66 4.47
CA THR A 300 -5.22 21.85 4.02
C THR A 300 -4.84 20.87 2.92
N LEU A 301 -5.27 19.61 3.04
CA LEU A 301 -5.13 18.62 1.99
C LEU A 301 -5.85 19.07 0.72
N TYR A 302 -7.14 19.43 0.83
CA TYR A 302 -7.92 19.94 -0.30
C TYR A 302 -7.20 21.07 -1.03
N ARG A 303 -6.72 22.09 -0.31
CA ARG A 303 -5.97 23.22 -0.90
C ARG A 303 -4.62 22.82 -1.52
N THR A 304 -4.09 21.67 -1.14
CA THR A 304 -2.80 21.17 -1.65
C THR A 304 -2.99 20.31 -2.91
N VAL A 305 -4.07 19.53 -2.99
CA VAL A 305 -4.34 18.62 -4.12
C VAL A 305 -5.37 19.18 -5.12
N SER A 306 -6.05 20.29 -4.81
CA SER A 306 -7.05 20.91 -5.68
C SER A 306 -6.54 22.19 -6.33
N THR A 307 -6.95 22.40 -7.58
CA THR A 307 -7.00 23.72 -8.23
C THR A 307 -8.44 24.27 -8.27
N GLY A 308 -9.35 23.64 -7.52
CA GLY A 308 -10.78 23.83 -7.59
C GLY A 308 -11.32 25.09 -6.92
N ARG A 309 -12.64 25.12 -6.76
CA ARG A 309 -13.42 26.30 -6.40
C ARG A 309 -13.37 26.61 -4.90
N GLU A 310 -13.46 27.89 -4.55
CA GLU A 310 -13.43 28.36 -3.16
C GLU A 310 -14.64 27.95 -2.31
N ASP A 311 -15.75 27.53 -2.94
CA ASP A 311 -16.95 27.07 -2.26
C ASP A 311 -16.92 25.59 -1.86
N ILE A 312 -15.84 24.88 -2.18
CA ILE A 312 -15.59 23.50 -1.73
C ILE A 312 -14.72 23.53 -0.46
N VAL A 313 -15.13 22.75 0.54
CA VAL A 313 -14.43 22.64 1.82
C VAL A 313 -13.99 21.20 2.08
N GLY A 314 -12.85 21.07 2.76
CA GLY A 314 -12.37 19.79 3.26
C GLY A 314 -13.02 19.48 4.60
N ARG A 315 -13.67 18.32 4.73
CA ARG A 315 -14.30 17.85 5.97
C ARG A 315 -13.85 16.46 6.35
N ALA A 316 -13.63 16.24 7.63
CA ALA A 316 -13.24 14.96 8.20
C ALA A 316 -14.46 14.17 8.64
N TYR A 317 -14.44 12.87 8.36
CA TYR A 317 -15.46 11.94 8.84
C TYR A 317 -14.75 10.73 9.46
N PRO A 318 -14.96 10.46 10.76
CA PRO A 318 -14.42 9.26 11.40
C PRO A 318 -14.93 8.00 10.70
N GLY A 319 -14.12 6.95 10.72
CA GLY A 319 -14.53 5.63 10.29
C GLY A 319 -15.79 5.14 11.01
N ALA A 320 -16.40 4.11 10.43
CA ALA A 320 -17.55 3.46 11.06
C ALA A 320 -17.15 2.89 12.44
N VAL A 321 -18.12 2.73 13.34
CA VAL A 321 -17.85 2.36 14.75
C VAL A 321 -17.25 0.96 14.91
N ASP A 322 -17.50 0.09 13.95
CA ASP A 322 -16.94 -1.25 13.77
C ASP A 322 -15.53 -1.24 13.18
N GLN A 323 -15.03 -0.06 12.78
CA GLN A 323 -13.70 0.19 12.23
C GLN A 323 -12.93 1.24 13.04
N TRP A 324 -13.32 1.44 14.31
CA TRP A 324 -12.71 2.41 15.21
C TRP A 324 -12.25 1.74 16.53
N PRO A 325 -11.06 1.10 16.54
CA PRO A 325 -10.12 0.90 15.41
C PRO A 325 -10.55 -0.21 14.45
N ASN A 326 -9.90 -0.33 13.30
CA ASN A 326 -10.05 -1.48 12.40
C ASN A 326 -9.45 -2.76 13.02
N ASP A 327 -9.53 -3.87 12.28
CA ASP A 327 -8.95 -5.18 12.64
C ASP A 327 -7.43 -5.15 12.89
N GLN A 328 -6.73 -4.14 12.39
CA GLN A 328 -5.30 -3.92 12.58
C GLN A 328 -4.96 -2.95 13.72
N GLY A 329 -5.95 -2.50 14.49
CA GLY A 329 -5.74 -1.51 15.56
C GLY A 329 -5.50 -0.08 15.05
N VAL A 330 -5.85 0.21 13.79
CA VAL A 330 -5.67 1.52 13.15
C VAL A 330 -6.95 2.36 13.27
N TYR A 331 -6.80 3.62 13.70
CA TYR A 331 -7.88 4.60 13.74
C TYR A 331 -7.85 5.45 12.47
N VAL A 332 -8.89 5.35 11.64
CA VAL A 332 -8.95 6.04 10.34
C VAL A 332 -10.08 7.05 10.30
N ALA A 333 -9.80 8.25 9.80
CA ALA A 333 -10.81 9.22 9.38
C ALA A 333 -10.59 9.60 7.91
N SER A 334 -11.67 9.75 7.16
CA SER A 334 -11.64 10.12 5.75
C SER A 334 -11.73 11.63 5.59
N CYS A 335 -10.97 12.17 4.63
CA CYS A 335 -11.07 13.55 4.21
C CYS A 335 -11.92 13.67 2.94
N PHE A 336 -13.02 14.40 3.02
CA PHE A 336 -13.92 14.66 1.90
C PHE A 336 -13.83 16.10 1.43
N ALA A 337 -13.83 16.28 0.11
CA ALA A 337 -14.15 17.54 -0.54
C ALA A 337 -15.67 17.59 -0.76
N VAL A 338 -16.34 18.57 -0.15
CA VAL A 338 -17.80 18.74 -0.21
C VAL A 338 -18.16 20.18 -0.51
N ASP A 339 -19.36 20.42 -1.05
CA ASP A 339 -19.93 21.77 -1.14
C ASP A 339 -20.05 22.40 0.26
N GLY A 340 -19.63 23.65 0.42
CA GLY A 340 -19.74 24.39 1.68
C GLY A 340 -21.17 24.72 2.09
N LEU A 341 -22.15 24.56 1.20
CA LEU A 341 -23.57 24.78 1.49
C LEU A 341 -24.22 23.67 2.32
N ASP A 342 -25.22 24.05 3.12
CA ASP A 342 -26.11 23.15 3.85
C ASP A 342 -27.57 23.39 3.39
N PRO A 343 -28.27 22.40 2.80
CA PRO A 343 -27.83 21.03 2.56
C PRO A 343 -26.84 20.90 1.39
N LEU A 344 -25.96 19.89 1.49
CA LEU A 344 -24.99 19.56 0.44
C LEU A 344 -25.71 19.34 -0.91
N ARG A 345 -25.23 19.99 -1.97
CA ARG A 345 -25.79 19.80 -3.32
C ARG A 345 -25.20 18.57 -4.01
N LYS A 346 -26.01 17.86 -4.79
CA LYS A 346 -25.51 16.81 -5.70
C LYS A 346 -24.94 17.46 -6.95
N VAL A 347 -23.71 17.13 -7.32
CA VAL A 347 -23.10 17.53 -8.58
C VAL A 347 -22.84 16.32 -9.45
N ARG A 348 -22.92 16.48 -10.78
CA ARG A 348 -22.62 15.42 -11.76
C ARG A 348 -21.19 15.60 -12.25
N GLY A 349 -20.42 14.50 -12.31
CA GLY A 349 -18.99 14.59 -12.56
C GLY A 349 -18.27 14.93 -11.26
N THR A 350 -17.11 15.58 -11.34
CA THR A 350 -16.25 15.74 -10.18
C THR A 350 -16.60 16.96 -9.32
N VAL A 351 -16.62 16.80 -7.98
CA VAL A 351 -16.72 17.89 -6.98
C VAL A 351 -15.36 18.58 -6.79
N PHE A 352 -14.28 17.82 -7.02
CA PHE A 352 -12.89 18.16 -6.71
C PHE A 352 -11.98 18.13 -7.95
N ASP A 353 -11.65 19.30 -8.49
CA ASP A 353 -10.67 19.39 -9.57
C ASP A 353 -9.26 19.15 -9.02
N ARG A 354 -8.70 17.97 -9.34
CA ARG A 354 -7.30 17.62 -9.07
C ARG A 354 -6.38 18.50 -9.92
N GLY A 355 -5.31 18.99 -9.30
CA GLY A 355 -4.30 19.83 -9.95
C GLY A 355 -3.50 19.17 -11.06
#